data_AF-A0A0D2MMD3-F1
#
_entry.id   AF-A0A0D2MMD3-F1
#
_cell.length_a   1.000
_cell.length_b   1.000
_cell.length_c   1.000
_cell.angle_alpha   90.00
_cell.angle_beta   90.00
_cell.angle_gamma   90.00
#
_symmetry.space_group_name_H-M   'P 1'
#
loop_
_entity.id
_entity.type
_entity.pdbx_description
1 polymer ?
#
loop_
_entity_poly.entity_id
_entity_poly.type
_entity_poly.pdbx_seq_one_letter_code
_entity_poly.pdbx_strand_id
1 'polypeptide(L)'
;MDDDSLARVCALVSAEDLLHASRVCRAWRRIVFGTACEPAWRALCERHGYRCSAAAGPARLQFRAAHEAVLRDRRLKRRVDLMTVRSAVANTERELARLRERQREELQANRRKRGEAAAAARLEKAQAALQGWQLGVVRAHHEQLLQPQPIQGEWKLRNLEQAIKESDVHLRTLERTIRSKEAHLAAQQRRLAAMTGS
;
A
#
# COMPACT_ATOMS: atom_id res chain seq x y z
N MET A 1 -60.01 0.30 -11.66
CA MET A 1 -58.72 0.33 -12.39
C MET A 1 -58.51 -1.08 -12.85
N ASP A 2 -58.50 -1.32 -14.15
CA ASP A 2 -58.38 -2.69 -14.67
C ASP A 2 -56.99 -3.23 -14.33
N ASP A 3 -56.92 -4.50 -13.94
CA ASP A 3 -55.67 -5.17 -13.54
C ASP A 3 -54.59 -5.04 -14.64
N ASP A 4 -55.00 -4.93 -15.91
CA ASP A 4 -54.12 -4.77 -17.07
C ASP A 4 -53.46 -3.38 -17.13
N SER A 5 -54.17 -2.33 -16.71
CA SER A 5 -53.60 -0.98 -16.62
C SER A 5 -52.56 -0.88 -15.50
N LEU A 6 -52.82 -1.57 -14.40
CA LEU A 6 -51.94 -1.57 -13.24
C LEU A 6 -50.65 -2.37 -13.51
N ALA A 7 -50.75 -3.51 -14.19
CA ALA A 7 -49.60 -4.28 -14.65
C ALA A 7 -48.67 -3.47 -15.57
N ARG A 8 -49.24 -2.68 -16.50
CA ARG A 8 -48.47 -1.78 -17.40
C ARG A 8 -47.74 -0.68 -16.65
N VAL A 9 -48.39 -0.05 -15.67
CA VAL A 9 -47.75 0.97 -14.83
C VAL A 9 -46.62 0.34 -14.01
N CYS A 10 -46.86 -0.82 -13.38
CA CYS A 10 -45.82 -1.50 -12.60
C CYS A 10 -44.63 -1.95 -13.46
N ALA A 11 -44.83 -2.29 -14.74
CA ALA A 11 -43.75 -2.66 -15.64
C ALA A 11 -42.80 -1.50 -15.99
N LEU A 12 -43.26 -0.25 -15.89
CA LEU A 12 -42.46 0.96 -16.15
C LEU A 12 -41.65 1.41 -14.93
N VAL A 13 -42.00 0.91 -13.74
CA VAL A 13 -41.44 1.35 -12.46
C VAL A 13 -40.23 0.49 -12.10
N SER A 14 -39.21 1.09 -11.49
CA SER A 14 -38.02 0.34 -11.07
C SER A 14 -38.36 -0.66 -9.95
N ALA A 15 -37.53 -1.70 -9.79
CA ALA A 15 -37.72 -2.64 -8.69
C ALA A 15 -37.66 -1.97 -7.31
N GLU A 16 -36.81 -0.96 -7.16
CA GLU A 16 -36.67 -0.18 -5.92
C GLU A 16 -37.95 0.59 -5.63
N ASP A 17 -38.49 1.28 -6.64
CA ASP A 17 -39.73 2.05 -6.53
C ASP A 17 -40.95 1.17 -6.26
N LEU A 18 -41.03 -0.03 -6.86
CA LEU A 18 -42.08 -1.01 -6.54
C LEU A 18 -41.99 -1.51 -5.10
N LEU A 19 -40.77 -1.80 -4.63
CA LEU A 19 -40.54 -2.17 -3.23
C LEU A 19 -40.88 -1.01 -2.27
N HIS A 20 -40.55 0.23 -2.63
CA HIS A 20 -40.91 1.43 -1.87
C HIS A 20 -42.43 1.65 -1.85
N ALA A 21 -43.10 1.55 -3.00
CA ALA A 21 -44.57 1.64 -3.12
C ALA A 21 -45.27 0.62 -2.23
N SER A 22 -44.74 -0.61 -2.13
CA SER A 22 -45.28 -1.65 -1.25
C SER A 22 -45.26 -1.31 0.25
N ARG A 23 -44.46 -0.30 0.65
CA ARG A 23 -44.32 0.17 2.04
C ARG A 23 -45.20 1.39 2.33
N VAL A 24 -45.82 2.00 1.32
CA VAL A 24 -46.66 3.22 1.46
C VAL A 24 -47.95 2.92 2.21
N CYS A 25 -48.70 1.90 1.80
CA CYS A 25 -49.92 1.48 2.51
C CYS A 25 -50.29 0.01 2.24
N ARG A 26 -51.25 -0.52 3.01
CA ARG A 26 -51.71 -1.91 2.88
C ARG A 26 -52.33 -2.24 1.51
N ALA A 27 -53.00 -1.28 0.88
CA ALA A 27 -53.58 -1.46 -0.45
C ALA A 27 -52.48 -1.63 -1.51
N TRP A 28 -51.49 -0.73 -1.52
CA TRP A 28 -50.31 -0.86 -2.38
C TRP A 28 -49.53 -2.14 -2.12
N ARG A 29 -49.39 -2.55 -0.85
CA ARG A 29 -48.79 -3.83 -0.50
C ARG A 29 -49.54 -5.01 -1.14
N ARG A 30 -50.88 -5.04 -1.06
CA ARG A 30 -51.69 -6.09 -1.70
C ARG A 30 -51.54 -6.11 -3.21
N ILE A 31 -51.48 -4.94 -3.83
CA ILE A 31 -51.34 -4.77 -5.26
C ILE A 31 -49.97 -5.27 -5.72
N VAL A 32 -48.89 -4.75 -5.14
CA VAL A 32 -47.50 -5.06 -5.51
C VAL A 32 -47.15 -6.53 -5.26
N PHE A 33 -47.66 -7.13 -4.19
CA PHE A 33 -47.45 -8.56 -3.89
C PHE A 33 -48.58 -9.47 -4.41
N GLY A 34 -49.54 -8.91 -5.14
CA GLY A 34 -50.65 -9.62 -5.76
C GLY A 34 -50.26 -10.27 -7.09
N THR A 35 -51.17 -11.08 -7.62
CA THR A 35 -50.99 -11.76 -8.92
C THR A 35 -50.94 -10.79 -10.09
N ALA A 36 -51.61 -9.64 -9.99
CA ALA A 36 -51.63 -8.59 -11.03
C ALA A 36 -50.24 -8.02 -11.34
N CYS A 37 -49.33 -7.97 -10.35
CA CYS A 37 -47.97 -7.47 -10.53
C CYS A 37 -46.93 -8.57 -10.88
N GLU A 38 -47.32 -9.85 -10.94
CA GLU A 38 -46.38 -10.94 -11.28
C GLU A 38 -45.70 -10.80 -12.65
N PRO A 39 -46.39 -10.35 -13.72
CA PRO A 39 -45.73 -10.07 -15.00
C PRO A 39 -44.64 -8.99 -14.88
N ALA A 40 -44.89 -7.95 -14.09
CA ALA A 40 -43.91 -6.89 -13.84
C ALA A 40 -42.68 -7.43 -13.07
N TRP A 41 -42.89 -8.29 -12.08
CA TRP A 41 -41.78 -8.96 -11.38
C TRP A 41 -40.96 -9.89 -12.27
N ARG A 42 -41.58 -10.60 -13.22
CA ARG A 42 -40.85 -11.40 -14.23
C ARG A 42 -40.01 -10.53 -15.16
N ALA A 43 -40.59 -9.45 -15.68
CA ALA A 43 -39.86 -8.50 -16.51
C ALA A 43 -38.66 -7.90 -15.76
N LEU A 44 -38.80 -7.64 -14.46
CA LEU A 44 -37.68 -7.21 -13.61
C LEU A 44 -36.63 -8.31 -13.42
N CYS A 45 -37.03 -9.57 -13.19
CA CYS A 45 -36.06 -10.68 -13.16
C CYS A 45 -35.22 -10.71 -14.44
N GLU A 46 -35.87 -10.67 -15.61
CA GLU A 46 -35.20 -10.73 -16.91
C GLU A 46 -34.27 -9.54 -17.13
N ARG A 47 -34.74 -8.31 -16.85
CA ARG A 47 -33.94 -7.09 -16.96
C ARG A 47 -32.68 -7.12 -16.09
N HIS A 48 -32.77 -7.72 -14.91
CA HIS A 48 -31.64 -7.87 -13.99
C HIS A 48 -30.84 -9.17 -14.20
N GLY A 49 -31.21 -10.00 -15.18
CA GLY A 49 -30.55 -11.28 -15.47
C GLY A 49 -30.78 -12.36 -14.41
N TYR A 50 -31.80 -12.24 -13.57
CA TYR A 50 -32.15 -13.25 -12.57
C TYR A 50 -32.92 -14.40 -13.22
N ARG A 51 -32.49 -15.63 -12.95
CA ARG A 51 -33.20 -16.83 -13.41
C ARG A 51 -34.47 -16.99 -12.58
N CYS A 52 -35.61 -16.67 -13.17
CA CYS A 52 -36.93 -16.87 -12.57
C CYS A 52 -37.67 -17.96 -13.34
N SER A 53 -38.15 -18.99 -12.64
CA SER A 53 -38.91 -20.10 -13.22
C SER A 53 -40.31 -20.14 -12.64
N ALA A 54 -41.33 -20.30 -13.49
CA ALA A 54 -42.71 -20.43 -13.03
C ALA A 54 -42.91 -21.65 -12.10
N ALA A 55 -42.12 -22.71 -12.28
CA ALA A 55 -42.16 -23.90 -11.44
C ALA A 55 -41.55 -23.69 -10.03
N ALA A 56 -40.68 -22.69 -9.87
CA ALA A 56 -40.01 -22.38 -8.61
C ALA A 56 -40.83 -21.43 -7.71
N GLY A 57 -42.04 -21.03 -8.14
CA GLY A 57 -42.96 -20.21 -7.37
C GLY A 57 -43.12 -18.77 -7.91
N PRO A 58 -43.67 -17.84 -7.10
CA PRO A 58 -43.91 -16.46 -7.53
C PRO A 58 -42.63 -15.72 -7.92
N ALA A 59 -42.65 -15.00 -9.05
CA ALA A 59 -41.48 -14.29 -9.58
C ALA A 59 -40.99 -13.21 -8.60
N ARG A 60 -41.90 -12.60 -7.81
CA ARG A 60 -41.55 -11.63 -6.76
C ARG A 60 -40.62 -12.19 -5.69
N LEU A 61 -40.84 -13.44 -5.26
CA LEU A 61 -40.04 -14.08 -4.21
C LEU A 61 -38.67 -14.47 -4.76
N GLN A 62 -38.65 -14.95 -6.00
CA GLN A 62 -37.42 -15.28 -6.72
C GLN A 62 -36.58 -14.02 -6.97
N PHE A 63 -37.20 -12.93 -7.44
CA PHE A 63 -36.54 -11.63 -7.60
C PHE A 63 -35.95 -11.15 -6.28
N ARG A 64 -36.75 -11.15 -5.21
CA ARG A 64 -36.28 -10.72 -3.88
C ARG A 64 -35.08 -11.55 -3.41
N ALA A 65 -35.17 -12.88 -3.52
CA ALA A 65 -34.09 -13.76 -3.09
C ALA A 65 -32.81 -13.55 -3.92
N ALA A 66 -32.92 -13.45 -5.24
CA ALA A 66 -31.80 -13.19 -6.14
C ALA A 66 -31.18 -11.81 -5.91
N HIS A 67 -32.02 -10.79 -5.76
CA HIS A 67 -31.58 -9.42 -5.49
C HIS A 67 -30.89 -9.31 -4.12
N GLU A 68 -31.44 -9.91 -3.07
CA GLU A 68 -30.81 -9.99 -1.75
C GLU A 68 -29.49 -10.77 -1.79
N ALA A 69 -29.38 -11.81 -2.63
CA ALA A 69 -28.11 -12.53 -2.85
C ALA A 69 -27.05 -11.63 -3.50
N VAL A 70 -27.42 -10.87 -4.55
CA VAL A 70 -26.52 -9.89 -5.19
C VAL A 70 -26.09 -8.79 -4.21
N LEU A 71 -26.99 -8.28 -3.38
CA LEU A 71 -26.65 -7.28 -2.36
C LEU A 71 -25.72 -7.87 -1.30
N ARG A 72 -25.93 -9.12 -0.88
CA ARG A 72 -25.03 -9.83 0.04
C ARG A 72 -23.64 -10.01 -0.57
N ASP A 73 -23.57 -10.45 -1.82
CA ASP A 73 -22.30 -10.61 -2.54
C ASP A 73 -21.56 -9.28 -2.68
N ARG A 74 -22.26 -8.19 -3.05
CA ARG A 74 -21.68 -6.84 -3.08
C ARG A 74 -21.14 -6.40 -1.73
N ARG A 75 -21.84 -6.68 -0.62
CA ARG A 75 -21.37 -6.37 0.74
C ARG A 75 -20.15 -7.20 1.12
N LEU A 76 -20.14 -8.49 0.77
CA LEU A 76 -19.01 -9.37 1.01
C LEU A 76 -17.79 -8.91 0.22
N LYS A 77 -17.95 -8.63 -1.08
CA LYS A 77 -16.90 -8.08 -1.94
C LYS A 77 -16.32 -6.78 -1.38
N ARG A 78 -17.17 -5.82 -1.00
CA ARG A 78 -16.72 -4.57 -0.35
C ARG A 78 -15.93 -4.84 0.92
N ARG A 79 -16.35 -5.81 1.75
CA ARG A 79 -15.64 -6.20 2.98
C ARG A 79 -14.29 -6.82 2.69
N VAL A 80 -14.21 -7.75 1.72
CA VAL A 80 -12.97 -8.40 1.29
C VAL A 80 -12.00 -7.37 0.71
N ASP A 81 -12.48 -6.48 -0.16
CA ASP A 81 -11.69 -5.39 -0.72
C ASP A 81 -11.14 -4.48 0.39
N LEU A 82 -11.97 -4.13 1.38
CA LEU A 82 -11.56 -3.31 2.51
C LEU A 82 -10.49 -4.01 3.36
N MET A 83 -10.66 -5.30 3.65
CA MET A 83 -9.66 -6.09 4.39
C MET A 83 -8.34 -6.18 3.62
N THR A 84 -8.40 -6.32 2.30
CA THR A 84 -7.23 -6.40 1.42
C THR A 84 -6.47 -5.07 1.38
N VAL A 85 -7.18 -3.95 1.28
CA VAL A 85 -6.54 -2.62 1.32
C VAL A 85 -5.95 -2.35 2.70
N ARG A 86 -6.64 -2.70 3.79
CA ARG A 86 -6.12 -2.56 5.16
C ARG A 86 -4.86 -3.39 5.39
N SER A 87 -4.83 -4.64 4.93
CA SER A 87 -3.64 -5.48 5.07
C SER A 87 -2.47 -4.95 4.24
N ALA A 88 -2.74 -4.41 3.04
CA ALA A 88 -1.71 -3.78 2.21
C ALA A 88 -1.12 -2.53 2.88
N VAL A 89 -1.95 -1.69 3.51
CA VAL A 89 -1.49 -0.53 4.31
C VAL A 89 -0.60 -1.00 5.46
N ALA A 90 -1.06 -1.97 6.27
CA ALA A 90 -0.28 -2.48 7.38
C ALA A 90 1.04 -3.15 6.94
N ASN A 91 1.10 -3.78 5.76
CA ASN A 91 2.33 -4.33 5.21
C ASN A 91 3.30 -3.24 4.79
N THR A 92 2.83 -2.22 4.07
CA THR A 92 3.67 -1.12 3.59
C THR A 92 4.20 -0.26 4.74
N GLU A 93 3.41 -0.05 5.80
CA GLU A 93 3.87 0.60 7.04
C GLU A 93 5.00 -0.18 7.72
N ARG A 94 4.88 -1.52 7.81
CA ARG A 94 5.94 -2.37 8.35
C ARG A 94 7.21 -2.35 7.50
N GLU A 95 7.08 -2.37 6.18
CA GLU A 95 8.22 -2.22 5.27
C GLU A 95 8.90 -0.86 5.43
N LEU A 96 8.14 0.23 5.53
CA LEU A 96 8.66 1.57 5.76
C LEU A 96 9.40 1.66 7.09
N ALA A 97 8.87 1.06 8.16
CA ALA A 97 9.54 1.01 9.45
C ALA A 97 10.92 0.33 9.34
N ARG A 98 10.98 -0.85 8.69
CA ARG A 98 12.23 -1.59 8.47
C ARG A 98 13.24 -0.81 7.62
N LEU A 99 12.78 -0.12 6.57
CA LEU A 99 13.65 0.69 5.72
C LEU A 99 14.22 1.90 6.47
N ARG A 100 13.40 2.56 7.31
CA ARG A 100 13.84 3.68 8.15
C ARG A 100 14.85 3.23 9.21
N GLU A 101 14.66 2.04 9.79
CA GLU A 101 15.61 1.45 10.72
C GLU A 101 16.96 1.18 10.04
N ARG A 102 16.96 0.49 8.89
CA ARG A 102 18.17 0.27 8.09
C ARG A 102 18.87 1.58 7.71
N GLN A 103 18.12 2.60 7.32
CA GLN A 103 18.68 3.92 7.02
C GLN A 103 19.39 4.52 8.24
N ARG A 104 18.81 4.41 9.44
CA ARG A 104 19.42 4.91 10.68
C ARG A 104 20.70 4.16 11.03
N GLU A 105 20.69 2.83 10.91
CA GLU A 105 21.86 1.98 11.14
C GLU A 105 22.99 2.37 10.17
N GLU A 106 22.67 2.52 8.89
CA GLU A 106 23.65 2.89 7.86
C GLU A 106 24.22 4.30 8.09
N LEU A 107 23.38 5.25 8.49
CA LEU A 107 23.82 6.61 8.87
C LEU A 107 24.76 6.58 10.08
N GLN A 108 24.47 5.74 11.08
CA GLN A 108 25.35 5.59 12.24
C GLN A 108 26.68 4.92 11.87
N ALA A 109 26.64 3.87 11.04
CA ALA A 109 27.84 3.22 10.54
C ALA A 109 28.71 4.19 9.73
N ASN A 110 28.11 4.98 8.85
CA ASN A 110 28.81 5.98 8.06
C ASN A 110 29.43 7.08 8.93
N ARG A 111 28.73 7.56 9.97
CA ARG A 111 29.30 8.49 10.96
C ARG A 111 30.52 7.90 11.68
N ARG A 112 30.49 6.62 12.06
CA ARG A 112 31.64 5.92 12.66
C ARG A 112 32.82 5.85 11.70
N LYS A 113 32.60 5.41 10.45
CA LYS A 113 33.62 5.36 9.39
C LYS A 113 34.27 6.73 9.14
N ARG A 114 33.48 7.80 9.09
CA ARG A 114 33.98 9.18 8.96
C ARG A 114 34.81 9.61 10.17
N GLY A 115 34.40 9.23 11.38
CA GLY A 115 35.18 9.46 12.60
C GLY A 115 36.53 8.74 12.58
N GLU A 116 36.55 7.48 12.15
CA GLU A 116 37.78 6.68 12.00
C GLU A 116 38.72 7.28 10.93
N ALA A 117 38.19 7.67 9.77
CA ALA A 117 38.95 8.34 8.73
C ALA A 117 39.58 9.65 9.23
N ALA A 118 38.82 10.46 9.96
CA ALA A 118 39.31 11.71 10.55
C ALA A 118 40.36 11.48 11.66
N ALA A 119 40.29 10.36 12.40
CA ALA A 119 41.32 9.99 13.37
C ALA A 119 42.60 9.51 12.67
N ALA A 120 42.47 8.68 11.62
CA ALA A 120 43.59 8.22 10.80
C ALA A 120 44.34 9.40 10.17
N ALA A 121 43.63 10.35 9.54
CA ALA A 121 44.23 11.55 8.96
C ALA A 121 44.95 12.43 9.99
N ARG A 122 44.42 12.54 11.22
CA ARG A 122 45.09 13.26 12.32
C ARG A 122 46.39 12.59 12.73
N LEU A 123 46.39 11.26 12.80
CA LEU A 123 47.54 10.47 13.19
C LEU A 123 48.65 10.55 12.13
N GLU A 124 48.29 10.46 10.85
CA GLU A 124 49.19 10.66 9.71
C GLU A 124 49.83 12.06 9.73
N LYS A 125 49.03 13.11 9.95
CA LYS A 125 49.54 14.49 10.07
C LYS A 125 50.48 14.66 11.27
N ALA A 126 50.19 14.02 12.40
CA ALA A 126 51.06 14.03 13.57
C ALA A 126 52.38 13.29 13.31
N GLN A 127 52.35 12.15 12.61
CA GLN A 127 53.55 11.42 12.19
C GLN A 127 54.43 12.26 11.26
N ALA A 128 53.84 12.90 10.24
CA ALA A 128 54.56 13.79 9.33
C ALA A 128 55.19 14.97 10.08
N ALA A 129 54.49 15.56 11.05
CA ALA A 129 55.02 16.62 11.89
C ALA A 129 56.18 16.14 12.77
N LEU A 130 56.12 14.94 13.34
CA LEU A 130 57.22 14.37 14.14
C LEU A 130 58.46 14.05 13.29
N GLN A 131 58.28 13.60 12.06
CA GLN A 131 59.39 13.32 11.12
C GLN A 131 60.17 14.59 10.74
N GLY A 132 59.53 15.75 10.68
CA GLY A 132 60.18 17.01 10.29
C GLY A 132 61.16 17.61 11.32
N TRP A 133 61.19 17.11 12.56
CA TRP A 133 61.89 17.77 13.67
C TRP A 133 63.10 17.00 14.24
N GLN A 134 63.58 15.92 13.62
CA GLN A 134 64.70 15.14 14.15
C GLN A 134 65.82 14.87 13.11
N LEU A 135 67.07 15.25 13.45
CA LEU A 135 68.29 14.92 12.68
C LEU A 135 68.55 13.41 12.57
N GLY A 136 68.06 12.61 13.53
CA GLY A 136 68.07 11.14 13.46
C GLY A 136 67.12 10.56 12.41
N VAL A 137 66.08 11.30 12.02
CA VAL A 137 65.08 10.86 11.03
C VAL A 137 65.69 10.84 9.63
N VAL A 138 66.64 11.70 9.27
CA VAL A 138 67.32 11.60 7.95
C VAL A 138 68.09 10.28 7.83
N ARG A 139 68.76 9.84 8.91
CA ARG A 139 69.53 8.58 8.93
C ARG A 139 68.61 7.35 8.98
N ALA A 140 67.59 7.38 9.83
CA ALA A 140 66.59 6.32 9.93
C ALA A 140 65.66 6.25 8.71
N HIS A 141 65.38 7.36 8.03
CA HIS A 141 64.61 7.41 6.78
C HIS A 141 65.42 6.81 5.61
N HIS A 142 66.74 6.99 5.60
CA HIS A 142 67.64 6.33 4.65
C HIS A 142 67.69 4.80 4.87
N GLU A 143 67.68 4.34 6.12
CA GLU A 143 67.57 2.91 6.47
C GLU A 143 66.16 2.34 6.26
N GLN A 144 65.11 3.15 6.45
CA GLN A 144 63.71 2.79 6.16
C GLN A 144 63.38 2.75 4.67
N LEU A 145 64.08 3.49 3.80
CA LEU A 145 63.95 3.33 2.34
C LEU A 145 64.41 1.94 1.87
N LEU A 146 65.16 1.21 2.70
CA LEU A 146 65.63 -0.16 2.44
C LEU A 146 64.76 -1.23 3.12
N GLN A 147 63.77 -0.87 3.95
CA GLN A 147 62.80 -1.81 4.52
C GLN A 147 61.38 -1.51 4.01
N PRO A 148 60.58 -2.53 3.65
CA PRO A 148 59.20 -2.30 3.22
C PRO A 148 58.37 -1.75 4.38
N GLN A 149 58.10 -0.44 4.36
CA GLN A 149 57.22 0.20 5.33
C GLN A 149 55.73 0.04 4.99
N PRO A 150 54.84 0.12 6.00
CA PRO A 150 53.52 -0.47 5.92
C PRO A 150 52.58 0.44 5.13
N ILE A 151 52.15 -0.08 3.98
CA ILE A 151 51.03 0.38 3.15
C ILE A 151 49.74 0.63 3.97
N GLN A 152 49.66 0.19 5.22
CA GLN A 152 48.46 0.12 6.04
C GLN A 152 47.75 1.46 6.32
N GLY A 153 48.47 2.59 6.46
CA GLY A 153 47.85 3.88 6.81
C GLY A 153 47.06 4.50 5.66
N GLU A 154 47.75 4.83 4.57
CA GLU A 154 47.13 5.38 3.35
C GLU A 154 46.12 4.41 2.73
N TRP A 155 46.43 3.11 2.72
CA TRP A 155 45.52 2.09 2.23
C TRP A 155 44.25 2.00 3.08
N LYS A 156 44.36 2.10 4.41
CA LYS A 156 43.20 2.14 5.29
C LYS A 156 42.37 3.41 5.08
N LEU A 157 43.00 4.56 4.86
CA LEU A 157 42.30 5.81 4.53
C LEU A 157 41.52 5.68 3.21
N ARG A 158 42.19 5.24 2.14
CA ARG A 158 41.54 5.01 0.82
C ARG A 158 40.40 3.99 0.90
N ASN A 159 40.57 2.92 1.68
CA ASN A 159 39.50 1.94 1.89
C ASN A 159 38.31 2.53 2.64
N LEU A 160 38.56 3.34 3.67
CA LEU A 160 37.48 4.02 4.40
C LEU A 160 36.75 5.02 3.51
N GLU A 161 37.47 5.79 2.70
CA GLU A 161 36.88 6.73 1.72
C GLU A 161 36.01 6.00 0.70
N GLN A 162 36.49 4.90 0.15
CA GLN A 162 35.72 4.06 -0.78
C GLN A 162 34.47 3.49 -0.10
N ALA A 163 34.60 2.96 1.11
CA ALA A 163 33.47 2.42 1.87
C ALA A 163 32.43 3.50 2.24
N ILE A 164 32.86 4.73 2.54
CA ILE A 164 31.97 5.88 2.77
C ILE A 164 31.21 6.21 1.48
N LYS A 165 31.92 6.26 0.34
CA LYS A 165 31.30 6.53 -0.97
C LYS A 165 30.24 5.50 -1.33
N GLU A 166 30.51 4.23 -1.10
CA GLU A 166 29.55 3.12 -1.29
C GLU A 166 28.34 3.26 -0.34
N SER A 167 28.59 3.58 0.93
CA SER A 167 27.53 3.81 1.93
C SER A 167 26.65 5.01 1.54
N ASP A 168 27.23 6.10 1.02
CA ASP A 168 26.50 7.27 0.55
C ASP A 168 25.60 6.96 -0.66
N VAL A 169 26.07 6.12 -1.59
CA VAL A 169 25.25 5.63 -2.72
C VAL A 169 24.11 4.74 -2.21
N HIS A 170 24.37 3.87 -1.24
CA HIS A 170 23.36 3.02 -0.63
C HIS A 170 22.29 3.85 0.09
N LEU A 171 22.69 4.85 0.87
CA LEU A 171 21.78 5.79 1.54
C LEU A 171 20.85 6.51 0.56
N ARG A 172 21.38 7.04 -0.56
CA ARG A 172 20.57 7.67 -1.61
C ARG A 172 19.55 6.69 -2.22
N THR A 173 19.91 5.41 -2.33
CA THR A 173 19.03 4.37 -2.85
C THR A 173 17.90 4.05 -1.86
N LEU A 174 18.24 3.93 -0.58
CA LEU A 174 17.25 3.79 0.50
C LEU A 174 16.29 4.98 0.53
N GLU A 175 16.80 6.21 0.45
CA GLU A 175 15.98 7.43 0.42
C GLU A 175 14.97 7.42 -0.73
N ARG A 176 15.40 7.07 -1.95
CA ARG A 176 14.49 6.95 -3.11
C ARG A 176 13.42 5.88 -2.87
N THR A 177 13.82 4.75 -2.30
CA THR A 177 12.91 3.64 -2.00
C THR A 177 11.87 4.04 -0.96
N ILE A 178 12.30 4.73 0.10
CA ILE A 178 11.41 5.27 1.14
C ILE A 178 10.40 6.24 0.52
N ARG A 179 10.85 7.22 -0.28
CA ARG A 179 9.94 8.18 -0.94
C ARG A 179 8.91 7.49 -1.84
N SER A 180 9.33 6.47 -2.59
CA SER A 180 8.43 5.67 -3.43
C SER A 180 7.38 4.92 -2.59
N LYS A 181 7.80 4.30 -1.48
CA LYS A 181 6.92 3.58 -0.56
C LYS A 181 5.96 4.52 0.18
N GLU A 182 6.41 5.72 0.55
CA GLU A 182 5.56 6.78 1.14
C GLU A 182 4.47 7.23 0.15
N ALA A 183 4.82 7.45 -1.11
CA ALA A 183 3.85 7.79 -2.14
C ALA A 183 2.83 6.65 -2.35
N HIS A 184 3.28 5.39 -2.32
CA HIS A 184 2.40 4.24 -2.42
C HIS A 184 1.45 4.12 -1.22
N LEU A 185 1.96 4.33 0.01
CA LEU A 185 1.16 4.36 1.22
C LEU A 185 0.09 5.47 1.15
N ALA A 186 0.48 6.68 0.74
CA ALA A 186 -0.46 7.80 0.59
C ALA A 186 -1.56 7.51 -0.46
N ALA A 187 -1.24 6.79 -1.54
CA ALA A 187 -2.23 6.33 -2.51
C ALA A 187 -3.19 5.29 -1.91
N GLN A 188 -2.67 4.32 -1.15
CA GLN A 188 -3.48 3.32 -0.46
C GLN A 188 -4.38 3.93 0.61
N GLN A 189 -3.89 4.90 1.38
CA GLN A 189 -4.67 5.63 2.38
C GLN A 189 -5.80 6.43 1.74
N ARG A 190 -5.57 7.11 0.61
CA ARG A 190 -6.63 7.77 -0.17
C ARG A 190 -7.69 6.79 -0.65
N ARG A 191 -7.27 5.61 -1.15
CA ARG A 191 -8.19 4.55 -1.56
C ARG A 191 -9.00 4.03 -0.37
N LEU A 192 -8.38 3.86 0.79
CA LEU A 192 -9.06 3.44 2.01
C LEU A 192 -10.10 4.47 2.46
N ALA A 193 -9.73 5.76 2.50
CA ALA A 193 -10.63 6.86 2.85
C ALA A 193 -11.87 6.90 1.93
N ALA A 194 -11.66 6.78 0.62
CA ALA A 194 -12.75 6.70 -0.36
C ALA A 194 -13.68 5.50 -0.14
N MET A 195 -13.15 4.38 0.37
CA MET A 195 -13.95 3.18 0.69
C MET A 195 -14.69 3.29 2.03
N THR A 196 -14.18 4.09 2.98
CA THR A 196 -14.77 4.26 4.32
C THR A 196 -15.70 5.46 4.43
N GLY A 197 -15.79 6.33 3.42
CA GLY A 197 -16.74 7.45 3.38
C GLY A 197 -16.42 8.54 4.40
N SER A 198 -15.14 8.90 4.54
CA SER A 198 -14.69 10.07 5.30
C SER A 198 -14.16 11.15 4.39
#